data_AF-A0A7W8LH54-F1
#
_entry.id   AF-A0A7W8LH54-F1
#
_cell.length_a   1.000
_cell.length_b   1.000
_cell.length_c   1.000
_cell.angle_alpha   90.00
_cell.angle_beta   90.00
_cell.angle_gamma   90.00
#
_symmetry.space_group_name_H-M   'P 1'
#
loop_
_entity.id
_entity.type
_entity.pdbx_description
1 polymer ?
#
loop_
_entity_poly.entity_id
_entity_poly.type
_entity_poly.pdbx_seq_one_letter_code
_entity_poly.pdbx_strand_id
1 'polypeptide(L)'
;MPSKSRVHKPGRTAMSPLLRSLTQSRTAHAPVTQTMLLQAYAALDAFRRGHGARILHTTLSRHLLVSQELVHAGRGADARADIESAHAAMVRLDVRERQSGRWSLEDDDYARLCAALAIFDGQLSAASLSELASAEAKMIEGLMRSARLRALAEAAV
;
A
#
# COMPACT_ATOMS: atom_id res chain seq x y z
N MET A 1 -25.69 51.71 -21.73
CA MET A 1 -24.35 51.30 -22.20
C MET A 1 -23.80 50.24 -21.24
N PRO A 2 -23.80 48.94 -21.56
CA PRO A 2 -23.25 47.93 -20.66
C PRO A 2 -21.94 47.30 -21.17
N SER A 3 -21.11 46.98 -20.18
CA SER A 3 -20.07 45.93 -20.16
C SER A 3 -18.74 46.17 -20.87
N LYS A 4 -17.65 46.00 -20.08
CA LYS A 4 -16.80 44.81 -20.15
C LYS A 4 -15.80 44.82 -18.99
N SER A 5 -16.21 44.25 -17.87
CA SER A 5 -15.30 43.80 -16.82
C SER A 5 -14.66 42.48 -17.28
N ARG A 6 -13.38 42.52 -17.64
CA ARG A 6 -12.59 41.32 -17.94
C ARG A 6 -12.30 40.58 -16.64
N VAL A 7 -12.97 39.45 -16.45
CA VAL A 7 -12.64 38.48 -15.40
C VAL A 7 -11.34 37.78 -15.79
N HIS A 8 -10.24 38.10 -15.12
CA HIS A 8 -9.01 37.32 -15.18
C HIS A 8 -9.24 35.98 -14.46
N LYS A 9 -9.26 34.88 -15.21
CA LYS A 9 -9.14 33.53 -14.63
C LYS A 9 -7.70 33.36 -14.12
N PRO A 10 -7.46 33.04 -12.84
CA PRO A 10 -6.13 32.69 -12.38
C PRO A 10 -5.74 31.36 -13.02
N GLY A 11 -4.74 31.41 -13.91
CA GLY A 11 -4.16 30.21 -14.49
C GLY A 11 -3.55 29.38 -13.37
N ARG A 12 -4.04 28.15 -13.18
CA ARG A 12 -3.32 27.10 -12.46
C ARG A 12 -1.88 27.14 -12.94
N THR A 13 -0.94 27.46 -12.05
CA THR A 13 0.49 27.41 -12.35
C THR A 13 0.83 25.98 -12.75
N ALA A 14 0.84 25.72 -14.04
CA ALA A 14 1.20 24.41 -14.55
C ALA A 14 2.67 24.21 -14.21
N MET A 15 2.99 23.18 -13.42
CA MET A 15 4.38 22.80 -13.16
C MET A 15 5.17 22.80 -14.47
N SER A 16 6.37 23.38 -14.44
CA SER A 16 7.26 23.41 -15.61
C SER A 16 7.54 21.99 -16.10
N PRO A 17 7.77 21.78 -17.41
CA PRO A 17 7.99 20.44 -17.97
C PRO A 17 9.15 19.69 -17.30
N LEU A 18 10.21 20.40 -16.92
CA LEU A 18 11.34 19.83 -16.16
C LEU A 18 10.94 19.41 -14.74
N LEU A 19 10.21 20.26 -14.02
CA LEU A 19 9.76 19.95 -12.66
C LEU A 19 8.73 18.81 -12.67
N ARG A 20 7.91 18.73 -13.72
CA ARG A 20 7.05 17.56 -13.99
C ARG A 20 7.87 16.30 -14.27
N SER A 21 8.89 16.39 -15.11
CA SER A 21 9.78 15.25 -15.41
C SER A 21 10.56 14.80 -14.17
N LEU A 22 10.98 15.72 -13.30
CA LEU A 22 11.68 15.41 -12.05
C LEU A 22 10.74 14.77 -11.02
N THR A 23 9.52 15.28 -10.88
CA THR A 23 8.49 14.66 -10.02
C THR A 23 7.97 13.33 -10.58
N GLN A 24 8.16 13.06 -11.86
CA GLN A 24 7.91 11.75 -12.47
C GLN A 24 9.17 10.85 -12.51
N SER A 25 10.36 11.40 -12.24
CA SER A 25 11.63 10.67 -12.32
C SER A 25 11.77 9.70 -11.15
N ARG A 26 12.14 8.46 -11.46
CA ARG A 26 12.37 7.38 -10.48
C ARG A 26 13.45 7.73 -9.44
N THR A 27 14.48 8.48 -9.83
CA THR A 27 15.58 8.85 -8.93
C THR A 27 15.16 9.80 -7.81
N ALA A 28 14.10 10.58 -7.99
CA ALA A 28 13.61 11.49 -6.96
C ALA A 28 12.87 10.78 -5.81
N HIS A 29 12.42 9.53 -6.03
CA HIS A 29 11.50 8.84 -5.11
C HIS A 29 12.07 7.57 -4.51
N ALA A 30 13.29 7.19 -4.89
CA ALA A 30 14.04 6.09 -4.29
C ALA A 30 14.07 6.13 -2.74
N PRO A 31 14.17 7.30 -2.07
CA PRO A 31 14.10 7.33 -0.60
C PRO A 31 12.76 6.85 -0.05
N VAL A 32 11.65 7.15 -0.73
CA VAL A 32 10.29 6.77 -0.29
C VAL A 32 10.09 5.28 -0.46
N THR A 33 10.38 4.74 -1.66
CA THR A 33 10.22 3.31 -1.95
C THR A 33 11.14 2.46 -1.08
N GLN A 34 12.39 2.90 -0.85
CA GLN A 34 13.32 2.24 0.07
C GLN A 34 12.79 2.22 1.50
N THR A 35 12.18 3.31 1.96
CA THR A 35 11.59 3.39 3.30
C THR A 35 10.43 2.42 3.45
N MET A 36 9.53 2.35 2.45
CA MET A 36 8.41 1.40 2.46
C MET A 36 8.90 -0.04 2.52
N LEU A 37 9.91 -0.39 1.71
CA LEU A 37 10.46 -1.74 1.69
C LEU A 37 11.18 -2.09 3.00
N LEU A 38 11.95 -1.16 3.56
CA LEU A 38 12.62 -1.33 4.85
C LEU A 38 11.60 -1.54 5.98
N GLN A 39 10.52 -0.76 6.01
CA GLN A 39 9.44 -0.92 6.98
C GLN A 39 8.77 -2.29 6.86
N ALA A 40 8.54 -2.77 5.64
CA ALA A 40 7.93 -4.07 5.40
C ALA A 40 8.83 -5.23 5.88
N TYR A 41 10.12 -5.22 5.53
CA TYR A 41 11.06 -6.24 6.01
C TYR A 41 11.33 -6.16 7.51
N ALA A 42 11.38 -4.95 8.09
CA ALA A 42 11.52 -4.79 9.54
C ALA A 42 10.32 -5.37 10.31
N ALA A 43 9.10 -5.16 9.81
CA ALA A 43 7.90 -5.77 10.37
C ALA A 43 7.96 -7.30 10.27
N LEU A 44 8.35 -7.85 9.11
CA LEU A 44 8.48 -9.28 8.89
C LEU A 44 9.52 -9.92 9.83
N ASP A 45 10.70 -9.30 9.97
CA ASP A 45 11.75 -9.77 10.89
C ASP A 45 11.27 -9.73 12.35
N ALA A 46 10.58 -8.66 12.76
CA ALA A 46 10.00 -8.56 14.09
C ALA A 46 8.98 -9.68 14.37
N PHE A 47 8.10 -10.00 13.41
CA PHE A 47 7.17 -11.12 13.55
C PHE A 47 7.88 -12.47 13.63
N ARG A 48 8.92 -12.68 12.83
CA ARG A 48 9.70 -13.93 12.86
C ARG A 48 10.40 -14.12 14.21
N ARG A 49 10.86 -13.03 14.84
CA ARG A 49 11.56 -13.06 16.13
C ARG A 49 10.64 -13.00 17.35
N GLY A 50 9.32 -12.90 17.18
CA GLY A 50 8.40 -12.79 18.31
C GLY A 50 8.25 -11.38 18.89
N HIS A 51 8.85 -10.36 18.24
CA HIS A 51 8.82 -8.95 18.65
C HIS A 51 7.81 -8.13 17.86
N GLY A 52 6.79 -8.79 17.30
CA GLY A 52 5.73 -8.11 16.57
C GLY A 52 4.96 -7.14 17.46
N ALA A 53 4.27 -6.22 16.81
CA ALA A 53 3.37 -5.27 17.45
C ALA A 53 2.22 -4.95 16.50
N ARG A 54 1.08 -4.51 17.04
CA ARG A 54 -0.09 -4.09 16.26
C ARG A 54 0.26 -3.05 15.19
N ILE A 55 1.12 -2.09 15.53
CA ILE A 55 1.57 -1.06 14.58
C ILE A 55 2.33 -1.67 13.40
N LEU A 56 3.20 -2.66 13.64
CA LEU A 56 3.93 -3.35 12.58
C LEU A 56 2.97 -4.16 11.69
N HIS A 57 1.91 -4.73 12.28
CA HIS A 57 0.90 -5.49 11.54
C HIS A 57 0.12 -4.58 10.61
N THR A 58 -0.30 -3.41 11.11
CA THR A 58 -0.94 -2.37 10.31
C THR A 58 -0.03 -1.89 9.18
N THR A 59 1.25 -1.62 9.47
CA THR A 59 2.23 -1.16 8.48
C THR A 59 2.41 -2.19 7.35
N LEU A 60 2.68 -3.45 7.69
CA LEU A 60 2.86 -4.50 6.68
C LEU A 60 1.57 -4.75 5.88
N SER A 61 0.41 -4.77 6.55
CA SER A 61 -0.89 -4.91 5.89
C SER A 61 -1.14 -3.78 4.89
N ARG A 62 -0.79 -2.53 5.23
CA ARG A 62 -0.89 -1.39 4.32
C ARG A 62 -0.03 -1.59 3.08
N HIS A 63 1.23 -2.01 3.24
CA HIS A 63 2.12 -2.25 2.10
C HIS A 63 1.62 -3.37 1.19
N LEU A 64 1.07 -4.46 1.74
CA LEU A 64 0.46 -5.52 0.95
C LEU A 64 -0.78 -5.03 0.19
N LEU A 65 -1.61 -4.19 0.79
CA LEU A 65 -2.77 -3.60 0.08
C LEU A 65 -2.32 -2.67 -1.05
N VAL A 66 -1.26 -1.89 -0.87
CA VAL A 66 -0.66 -1.10 -1.96
C VAL A 66 -0.17 -2.03 -3.06
N SER A 67 0.51 -3.13 -2.71
CA SER A 67 0.95 -4.15 -3.67
C SER A 67 -0.22 -4.76 -4.45
N GLN A 68 -1.32 -5.06 -3.78
CA GLN A 68 -2.56 -5.55 -4.41
C GLN A 68 -3.11 -4.54 -5.43
N GLU A 69 -3.17 -3.25 -5.08
CA GLU A 69 -3.63 -2.22 -6.02
C GLU A 69 -2.68 -2.02 -7.20
N LEU A 70 -1.38 -2.23 -7.01
CA LEU A 70 -0.41 -2.26 -8.11
C LEU A 70 -0.64 -3.47 -9.02
N VAL A 71 -0.97 -4.65 -8.48
CA VAL A 71 -1.39 -5.82 -9.28
C VAL A 71 -2.65 -5.48 -10.09
N HIS A 72 -3.67 -4.86 -9.48
CA HIS A 72 -4.87 -4.42 -10.19
C HIS A 72 -4.58 -3.40 -11.31
N ALA A 73 -3.53 -2.60 -11.16
CA ALA A 73 -3.04 -1.67 -12.18
C ALA A 73 -2.17 -2.33 -13.26
N GLY A 74 -1.97 -3.65 -13.21
CA GLY A 74 -1.17 -4.41 -14.18
C GLY A 74 0.31 -4.55 -13.83
N ARG A 75 0.73 -4.21 -12.61
CA ARG A 75 2.11 -4.40 -12.13
C ARG A 75 2.22 -5.75 -11.39
N GLY A 76 2.66 -6.78 -12.12
CA GLY A 76 2.76 -8.14 -11.61
C GLY A 76 1.50 -8.95 -11.91
N ALA A 77 1.19 -9.16 -13.20
CA ALA A 77 -0.04 -9.79 -13.67
C ALA A 77 -0.27 -11.20 -13.08
N ASP A 78 0.81 -11.93 -12.76
CA ASP A 78 0.74 -13.28 -12.20
C ASP A 78 0.90 -13.31 -10.66
N ALA A 79 1.10 -12.15 -10.02
CA ALA A 79 1.39 -12.05 -8.60
C ALA A 79 0.15 -12.08 -7.70
N ARG A 80 -1.05 -12.07 -8.29
CA ARG A 80 -2.32 -11.95 -7.54
C ARG A 80 -2.46 -13.04 -6.47
N ALA A 81 -2.18 -14.28 -6.83
CA ALA A 81 -2.32 -15.42 -5.92
C ALA A 81 -1.35 -15.31 -4.73
N ASP A 82 -0.10 -14.87 -4.96
CA ASP A 82 0.90 -14.69 -3.92
C ASP A 82 0.51 -13.56 -2.96
N ILE A 83 -0.01 -12.45 -3.47
CA ILE A 83 -0.49 -11.34 -2.64
C ILE A 83 -1.72 -11.74 -1.81
N GLU A 84 -2.67 -12.45 -2.39
CA GLU A 84 -3.83 -12.99 -1.66
C GLU A 84 -3.39 -13.98 -0.56
N SER A 85 -2.41 -14.85 -0.86
CA SER A 85 -1.82 -15.79 0.10
C SER A 85 -1.13 -15.07 1.26
N ALA A 86 -0.41 -13.98 0.99
CA ALA A 86 0.20 -13.13 2.00
C ALA A 86 -0.83 -12.39 2.87
N HIS A 87 -1.93 -11.89 2.28
CA HIS A 87 -3.05 -11.36 3.07
C HIS A 87 -3.64 -12.40 4.01
N ALA A 88 -3.83 -13.64 3.54
CA ALA A 88 -4.29 -14.73 4.38
C ALA A 88 -3.31 -15.04 5.53
N ALA A 89 -2.00 -14.95 5.29
CA ALA A 89 -0.98 -15.08 6.33
C ALA A 89 -1.07 -13.96 7.38
N MET A 90 -1.31 -12.71 6.97
CA MET A 90 -1.52 -11.59 7.89
C MET A 90 -2.78 -11.75 8.75
N VAL A 91 -3.85 -12.35 8.21
CA VAL A 91 -5.06 -12.67 8.97
C VAL A 91 -4.79 -13.78 9.99
N ARG A 92 -4.11 -14.86 9.59
CA ARG A 92 -3.73 -15.95 10.51
C ARG A 92 -2.81 -15.44 11.64
N LEU A 93 -1.89 -14.54 11.33
CA LEU A 93 -1.02 -13.90 12.31
C LEU A 93 -1.84 -13.11 13.35
N ASP A 94 -2.82 -12.31 12.93
CA ASP A 94 -3.71 -11.56 13.84
C ASP A 94 -4.56 -12.50 14.71
N VAL A 95 -5.13 -13.56 14.12
CA VAL A 95 -5.89 -14.56 14.89
C VAL A 95 -5.02 -15.23 15.94
N ARG A 96 -3.80 -15.64 15.57
CA ARG A 96 -2.84 -16.27 16.50
C ARG A 96 -2.45 -15.34 17.63
N GLU A 97 -2.22 -14.06 17.33
CA GLU A 97 -1.91 -13.08 18.38
C GLU A 97 -3.07 -12.95 19.37
N ARG A 98 -4.31 -12.85 18.90
CA ARG A 98 -5.48 -12.79 19.79
C ARG A 98 -5.67 -14.04 20.66
N GLN A 99 -5.28 -15.21 20.15
CA GLN A 99 -5.41 -16.49 20.87
C GLN A 99 -4.27 -16.75 21.85
N SER A 100 -3.04 -16.37 21.49
CA SER A 100 -1.82 -16.75 22.22
C SER A 100 -1.12 -15.58 22.91
N GLY A 101 -1.52 -14.34 22.62
CA GLY A 101 -0.83 -13.12 23.05
C GLY A 101 0.53 -12.91 22.38
N ARG A 102 0.85 -13.69 21.34
CA ARG A 102 2.18 -13.69 20.71
C ARG A 102 2.09 -13.43 19.21
N TRP A 103 2.97 -12.54 18.74
CA TRP A 103 3.21 -12.33 17.33
C TRP A 103 4.22 -13.35 16.81
N SER A 104 3.77 -14.45 16.21
CA SER A 104 4.66 -15.44 15.60
C SER A 104 4.17 -15.91 14.24
N LEU A 105 5.12 -16.04 13.31
CA LEU A 105 4.89 -16.62 11.99
C LEU A 105 5.37 -18.07 11.97
N GLU A 106 4.50 -18.95 11.48
CA GLU A 106 4.91 -20.28 11.02
C GLU A 106 5.72 -20.18 9.73
N ASP A 107 6.49 -21.22 9.43
CA ASP A 107 7.42 -21.22 8.30
C ASP A 107 6.71 -21.00 6.96
N ASP A 108 5.53 -21.60 6.78
CA ASP A 108 4.71 -21.42 5.57
C ASP A 108 4.22 -19.98 5.42
N ASP A 109 3.76 -19.36 6.51
CA ASP A 109 3.27 -17.98 6.50
C ASP A 109 4.41 -16.98 6.33
N TYR A 110 5.57 -17.27 6.91
CA TYR A 110 6.79 -16.51 6.66
C TYR A 110 7.21 -16.58 5.18
N ALA A 111 7.22 -17.77 4.57
CA ALA A 111 7.58 -17.94 3.17
C ALA A 111 6.62 -17.20 2.22
N ARG A 112 5.31 -17.23 2.49
CA ARG A 112 4.30 -16.47 1.74
C ARG A 112 4.53 -14.97 1.81
N LEU A 113 4.86 -14.45 2.99
CA LEU A 113 5.17 -13.04 3.17
C LEU A 113 6.47 -12.66 2.46
N CYS A 114 7.51 -13.50 2.50
CA CYS A 114 8.74 -13.29 1.74
C CYS A 114 8.48 -13.19 0.23
N ALA A 115 7.67 -14.10 -0.33
CA ALA A 115 7.31 -14.08 -1.74
C ALA A 115 6.59 -12.78 -2.12
N ALA A 116 5.61 -12.36 -1.32
CA ALA A 116 4.91 -11.09 -1.53
C ALA A 116 5.82 -9.86 -1.40
N LEU A 117 6.80 -9.86 -0.49
CA LEU A 117 7.76 -8.77 -0.38
C LEU A 117 8.74 -8.71 -1.57
N ALA A 118 9.12 -9.85 -2.14
CA ALA A 118 9.91 -9.88 -3.37
C ALA A 118 9.12 -9.31 -4.56
N ILE A 119 7.84 -9.62 -4.66
CA ILE A 119 6.92 -9.00 -5.64
C ILE A 119 6.84 -7.49 -5.40
N PHE A 120 6.62 -7.08 -4.15
CA PHE A 120 6.47 -5.67 -3.78
C PHE A 120 7.73 -4.85 -4.09
N ASP A 121 8.92 -5.39 -3.83
CA ASP A 121 10.19 -4.79 -4.24
C ASP A 121 10.26 -4.57 -5.76
N GLY A 122 9.93 -5.62 -6.53
CA GLY A 122 9.87 -5.52 -7.99
C GLY A 122 8.87 -4.46 -8.47
N GLN A 123 7.70 -4.36 -7.83
CA GLN A 123 6.70 -3.34 -8.13
C GLN A 123 7.20 -1.94 -7.80
N LEU A 124 7.80 -1.73 -6.62
CA LEU A 124 8.34 -0.43 -6.20
C LEU A 124 9.49 0.04 -7.10
N SER A 125 10.30 -0.89 -7.59
CA SER A 125 11.38 -0.62 -8.54
C SER A 125 10.87 -0.23 -9.94
N ALA A 126 9.71 -0.76 -10.34
CA ALA A 126 9.14 -0.55 -11.67
C ALA A 126 8.13 0.63 -11.73
N ALA A 127 7.41 0.90 -10.65
CA ALA A 127 6.33 1.88 -10.63
C ALA A 127 6.86 3.34 -10.60
N SER A 128 6.14 4.22 -11.27
CA SER A 128 6.28 5.67 -11.10
C SER A 128 5.61 6.15 -9.82
N LEU A 129 5.98 7.35 -9.34
CA LEU A 129 5.31 7.97 -8.17
C LEU A 129 3.81 8.15 -8.40
N SER A 130 3.40 8.52 -9.61
CA SER A 130 1.97 8.71 -9.92
C SER A 130 1.20 7.40 -9.81
N GLU A 131 1.79 6.28 -10.20
CA GLU A 131 1.17 4.96 -10.06
C GLU A 131 1.12 4.53 -8.60
N LEU A 132 2.20 4.76 -7.84
CA LEU A 132 2.24 4.47 -6.41
C LEU A 132 1.22 5.29 -5.64
N ALA A 133 1.16 6.61 -5.87
CA ALA A 133 0.17 7.49 -5.26
C ALA A 133 -1.27 7.10 -5.66
N SER A 134 -1.47 6.68 -6.91
CA SER A 134 -2.78 6.16 -7.34
C SER A 134 -3.14 4.86 -6.64
N ALA A 135 -2.19 3.95 -6.43
CA ALA A 135 -2.41 2.70 -5.70
C ALA A 135 -2.73 2.97 -4.22
N GLU A 136 -2.00 3.87 -3.57
CA GLU A 136 -2.31 4.29 -2.20
C GLU A 136 -3.69 4.94 -2.07
N ALA A 137 -4.09 5.78 -3.02
CA ALA A 137 -5.42 6.40 -3.04
C ALA A 137 -6.52 5.34 -3.18
N LYS A 138 -6.39 4.40 -4.14
CA LYS A 138 -7.34 3.30 -4.34
C LYS A 138 -7.44 2.38 -3.11
N MET A 139 -6.31 2.09 -2.46
CA MET A 139 -6.29 1.36 -1.21
C MET A 139 -7.13 2.08 -0.15
N ILE A 140 -6.94 3.38 0.05
CA ILE A 140 -7.70 4.18 1.04
C ILE A 140 -9.20 4.16 0.71
N GLU A 141 -9.56 4.34 -0.56
CA GLU A 141 -10.94 4.25 -1.02
C GLU A 141 -11.56 2.88 -0.73
N GLY A 142 -10.81 1.80 -0.97
CA GLY A 142 -11.23 0.43 -0.67
C GLY A 142 -11.46 0.19 0.82
N LEU A 143 -10.58 0.72 1.68
CA LEU A 143 -10.72 0.65 3.14
C LEU A 143 -11.95 1.43 3.62
N MET A 144 -12.15 2.66 3.12
CA MET A 144 -13.33 3.48 3.44
C MET A 144 -14.64 2.80 3.03
N ARG A 145 -14.67 2.21 1.84
CA ARG A 145 -15.82 1.44 1.35
C ARG A 145 -16.11 0.25 2.25
N SER A 146 -15.08 -0.50 2.63
CA SER A 146 -15.20 -1.67 3.50
C SER A 146 -15.71 -1.29 4.89
N ALA A 147 -15.21 -0.20 5.46
CA ALA A 147 -15.68 0.32 6.75
C ALA A 147 -17.17 0.73 6.70
N ARG A 148 -17.59 1.42 5.63
CA ARG A 148 -18.99 1.78 5.42
C ARG A 148 -19.90 0.55 5.32
N LEU A 149 -19.48 -0.47 4.57
CA LEU A 149 -20.25 -1.71 4.43
C LEU A 149 -20.40 -2.45 5.76
N ARG A 150 -19.34 -2.47 6.59
CA ARG A 150 -19.41 -3.03 7.95
C ARG A 150 -20.40 -2.29 8.83
N ALA A 151 -20.33 -0.95 8.86
CA ALA A 151 -21.26 -0.14 9.65
C ALA A 151 -22.72 -0.32 9.23
N LEU A 152 -23.00 -0.46 7.92
CA LEU A 152 -24.33 -0.74 7.42
C LEU A 152 -24.82 -2.14 7.82
N ALA A 153 -23.94 -3.15 7.82
CA ALA A 153 -24.29 -4.50 8.25
C ALA A 153 -24.58 -4.55 9.76
N GLU A 154 -23.81 -3.83 10.58
CA GLU A 154 -24.03 -3.73 12.03
C GLU A 154 -25.33 -3.00 12.38
N ALA A 155 -25.74 -1.98 11.61
CA ALA A 155 -26.99 -1.25 11.83
C ALA A 155 -28.25 -2.01 11.39
N ALA A 156 -28.10 -3.11 10.65
CA ALA A 156 -29.21 -3.95 10.16
C ALA A 156 -29.52 -5.14 11.09
N VAL A 157 -28.73 -5.33 12.15
CA VAL A 157 -28.88 -6.36 13.20
C VAL A 157 -29.50 -5.74 14.43
#